data_AF-A0A8C6W6M2-F1
#
_entry.id   AF-A0A8C6W6M2-F1
#
_cell.length_a   1.000
_cell.length_b   1.000
_cell.length_c   1.000
_cell.angle_alpha   90.00
_cell.angle_beta   90.00
_cell.angle_gamma   90.00
#
_symmetry.space_group_name_H-M   'P 1'
#
loop_
_entity.id
_entity.type
_entity.pdbx_description
1 polymer ?
#
loop_
_entity_poly.entity_id
_entity_poly.type
_entity_poly.pdbx_seq_one_letter_code
_entity_poly.pdbx_strand_id
1 'polypeptide(L)'
;MAVLCLFGVDGTLTAPQQKITKEMENFLQKLRQKTKIGVVGGSDFEKVQEQLRKNIREKFIADLRKEFAGKGLTFSIGGQISFDVFPDGCDKQYCLKHVEHDGYKIIYFFGDKTMPGGNDHKIFTDPRTMSYTVTTPEDTRRICEEIVP
;
A
#
# COMPACT_ATOMS: atom_id res chain seq x y z
N MET A 1 -10.27 13.63 -18.51
CA MET A 1 -10.88 12.58 -17.64
C MET A 1 -10.23 12.68 -16.28
N ALA A 2 -10.98 12.61 -15.17
CA ALA A 2 -10.40 12.70 -13.83
C ALA A 2 -9.83 11.34 -13.43
N VAL A 3 -8.50 11.22 -13.43
CA VAL A 3 -7.75 10.01 -13.05
C VAL A 3 -6.98 10.29 -11.75
N LEU A 4 -6.89 9.29 -10.90
CA LEU A 4 -6.03 9.28 -9.71
C LEU A 4 -5.11 8.06 -9.77
N CYS A 5 -3.80 8.28 -9.64
CA CYS A 5 -2.84 7.20 -9.47
C CYS A 5 -2.37 7.15 -8.01
N LEU A 6 -2.61 6.01 -7.35
CA LEU A 6 -2.18 5.72 -5.99
C LEU A 6 -1.00 4.76 -6.02
N PHE A 7 0.08 5.10 -5.32
CA PHE A 7 1.31 4.33 -5.32
C PHE A 7 1.67 3.84 -3.92
N GLY A 8 2.04 2.57 -3.78
CA GLY A 8 2.91 2.11 -2.70
C GLY A 8 4.24 2.89 -2.68
N VAL A 9 4.99 2.78 -1.58
CA VAL A 9 6.29 3.48 -1.44
C VAL A 9 7.45 2.53 -1.71
N ASP A 10 7.69 1.64 -0.77
CA ASP A 10 8.80 0.70 -0.80
C ASP A 10 8.52 -0.41 -1.81
N GLY A 11 9.50 -0.80 -2.63
CA GLY A 11 9.32 -1.76 -3.72
C GLY A 11 8.52 -1.24 -4.92
N THR A 12 7.78 -0.14 -4.76
CA THR A 12 6.91 0.45 -5.79
C THR A 12 7.47 1.74 -6.40
N LEU A 13 7.78 2.76 -5.59
CA LEU A 13 8.38 4.03 -6.06
C LEU A 13 9.87 4.10 -5.75
N THR A 14 10.31 3.37 -4.74
CA THR A 14 11.72 3.29 -4.33
C THR A 14 12.15 1.83 -4.29
N ALA A 15 13.43 1.57 -4.53
CA ALA A 15 13.99 0.29 -4.13
C ALA A 15 13.84 0.11 -2.60
N PRO A 16 13.76 -1.14 -2.10
CA PRO A 16 13.62 -1.43 -0.68
C PRO A 16 14.55 -0.59 0.22
N GLN A 17 13.95 0.22 1.09
CA GLN A 17 14.62 1.08 2.07
C GLN A 17 15.56 2.15 1.47
N GLN A 18 15.44 2.45 0.18
CA GLN A 18 16.26 3.45 -0.52
C GLN A 18 15.52 4.75 -0.75
N LYS A 19 16.27 5.80 -1.06
CA LYS A 19 15.71 7.08 -1.53
C LYS A 19 15.17 6.92 -2.95
N ILE A 20 14.15 7.70 -3.28
CA ILE A 20 13.65 7.83 -4.65
C ILE A 20 14.77 8.29 -5.58
N THR A 21 14.85 7.70 -6.77
CA THR A 21 15.82 8.10 -7.79
C THR A 21 15.39 9.41 -8.44
N LYS A 22 16.36 10.17 -8.97
CA LYS A 22 16.05 11.41 -9.69
C LYS A 22 15.17 11.15 -10.92
N GLU A 23 15.37 10.01 -11.56
CA GLU A 23 14.58 9.58 -12.71
C GLU A 23 13.12 9.32 -12.34
N MET A 24 12.86 8.59 -11.25
CA MET A 24 11.50 8.38 -10.76
C MET A 24 10.84 9.69 -10.30
N GLU A 25 11.59 10.56 -9.63
CA GLU A 25 11.09 11.90 -9.26
C GLU A 25 10.67 12.71 -10.49
N ASN A 26 11.53 12.77 -11.52
CA ASN A 26 11.24 13.45 -12.77
C ASN A 26 10.02 12.85 -13.48
N PHE A 27 9.87 11.52 -13.43
CA PHE A 27 8.71 10.83 -13.97
C PHE A 27 7.43 11.24 -13.22
N LEU A 28 7.40 11.18 -11.89
CA LEU A 28 6.24 11.61 -11.09
C LEU A 28 5.88 13.09 -11.32
N GLN A 29 6.88 13.95 -11.50
CA GLN A 29 6.68 15.36 -11.85
C GLN A 29 6.04 15.56 -13.22
N LYS A 30 6.33 14.68 -14.20
CA LYS A 30 5.64 14.69 -15.51
C LYS A 30 4.23 14.10 -15.37
N LEU A 31 4.08 13.00 -14.64
CA LEU A 31 2.81 12.32 -14.45
C LEU A 31 1.76 13.23 -13.79
N ARG A 32 2.14 13.99 -12.76
CA ARG A 32 1.22 14.93 -12.08
C ARG A 32 0.69 16.07 -12.96
N GLN A 33 1.29 16.32 -14.12
CA GLN A 33 0.79 17.31 -15.08
C GLN A 33 -0.42 16.77 -15.85
N LYS A 34 -0.58 15.45 -15.91
CA LYS A 34 -1.65 14.75 -16.63
C LYS A 34 -2.75 14.23 -15.71
N THR A 35 -2.38 13.76 -14.52
CA THR A 35 -3.27 13.07 -13.58
C THR A 35 -3.02 13.51 -12.14
N LYS A 36 -3.97 13.24 -11.24
CA LYS A 36 -3.72 13.39 -9.80
C LYS A 36 -2.90 12.19 -9.33
N ILE A 37 -1.93 12.44 -8.45
CA ILE A 37 -1.08 11.40 -7.88
C ILE A 37 -1.22 11.42 -6.36
N GLY A 38 -1.25 10.23 -5.75
CA GLY A 38 -1.26 10.04 -4.31
C GLY A 38 -0.30 8.93 -3.92
N VAL A 39 0.32 9.06 -2.75
CA VAL A 39 1.20 8.03 -2.19
C VAL A 39 0.51 7.41 -0.99
N VAL A 40 0.42 6.09 -0.96
CA VAL A 40 -0.27 5.31 0.07
C VAL A 40 0.76 4.42 0.76
N GLY A 41 1.23 4.88 1.92
CA GLY A 41 2.19 4.17 2.76
C GLY A 41 1.59 3.81 4.12
N GLY A 42 2.06 2.72 4.72
CA GLY A 42 1.82 2.37 6.13
C GLY A 42 3.09 2.57 6.97
N SER A 43 3.93 3.54 6.60
CA SER A 43 5.40 3.50 6.62
C SER A 43 6.13 3.48 7.98
N ASP A 44 5.48 3.11 9.07
CA ASP A 44 6.13 2.65 10.31
C ASP A 44 6.13 1.11 10.43
N PHE A 45 5.30 0.43 9.64
CA PHE A 45 4.91 -0.97 9.87
C PHE A 45 5.87 -2.01 9.25
N GLU A 46 6.34 -1.82 8.01
CA GLU A 46 7.14 -2.85 7.32
C GLU A 46 8.66 -2.71 7.54
N LYS A 47 9.14 -1.49 7.80
CA LYS A 47 10.57 -1.17 7.94
C LYS A 47 11.24 -1.89 9.11
N VAL A 48 10.46 -2.36 10.09
CA VAL A 48 10.96 -3.03 11.29
C VAL A 48 10.78 -4.55 11.22
N GLN A 49 9.91 -5.05 10.32
CA GLN A 49 9.56 -6.46 10.19
C GLN A 49 10.74 -7.31 9.69
N GLU A 50 11.62 -6.73 8.86
CA GLU A 50 12.70 -7.44 8.18
C GLU A 50 13.88 -7.80 9.10
N GLN A 51 13.94 -7.27 10.33
CA GLN A 51 15.15 -7.35 11.14
C GLN A 51 15.21 -8.40 12.27
N LEU A 52 14.12 -9.02 12.78
CA LEU A 52 14.26 -10.03 13.88
C LEU A 52 13.14 -11.11 13.98
N ARG A 53 13.51 -12.25 14.59
CA ARG A 53 12.86 -13.60 14.60
C ARG A 53 11.33 -13.64 14.86
N LYS A 54 10.66 -14.58 14.17
CA LYS A 54 9.21 -14.62 13.89
C LYS A 54 8.31 -15.43 14.87
N ASN A 55 8.84 -16.42 15.59
CA ASN A 55 7.98 -17.56 16.02
C ASN A 55 7.07 -17.38 17.25
N ILE A 56 7.30 -16.41 18.16
CA ILE A 56 6.46 -16.27 19.38
C ILE A 56 5.25 -15.34 19.16
N ARG A 57 5.41 -14.31 18.32
CA ARG A 57 4.43 -13.23 18.15
C ARG A 57 3.23 -13.64 17.30
N GLU A 58 3.45 -14.49 16.29
CA GLU A 58 2.40 -15.02 15.44
C GLU A 58 1.33 -15.76 16.25
N LYS A 59 1.77 -16.55 17.25
CA LYS A 59 0.87 -17.29 18.14
C LYS A 59 0.05 -16.34 19.02
N PHE A 60 0.68 -15.33 19.61
CA PHE A 60 0.00 -14.33 20.45
C PHE A 60 -1.03 -13.50 19.67
N ILE A 61 -0.70 -13.09 18.44
CA ILE A 61 -1.64 -12.39 17.55
C ILE A 61 -2.80 -13.30 17.14
N ALA A 62 -2.54 -14.59 16.87
CA ALA A 62 -3.60 -15.53 16.55
C ALA A 62 -4.59 -15.69 17.71
N ASP A 63 -4.08 -15.73 18.96
CA ASP A 63 -4.90 -15.78 20.16
C ASP A 63 -5.74 -14.49 20.33
N LEU A 64 -5.14 -13.31 20.15
CA LEU A 64 -5.87 -12.03 20.19
C LEU A 64 -6.94 -11.93 19.09
N ARG A 65 -6.63 -12.35 17.86
CA ARG A 65 -7.62 -12.38 16.76
C ARG A 65 -8.80 -13.28 17.08
N LYS A 66 -8.56 -14.40 17.77
CA LYS A 66 -9.63 -15.30 18.21
C LYS A 66 -10.47 -14.69 19.33
N GLU A 67 -9.84 -14.06 20.31
CA GLU A 67 -10.51 -13.46 21.47
C GLU A 67 -11.34 -12.21 21.12
N PHE A 68 -10.85 -11.40 20.18
CA PHE A 68 -11.48 -10.16 19.74
C PHE A 68 -12.22 -10.31 18.39
N ALA A 69 -12.46 -11.54 17.94
CA ALA A 69 -13.23 -11.82 16.73
C ALA A 69 -14.62 -11.14 16.80
N GLY A 70 -14.98 -10.40 15.75
CA GLY A 70 -16.25 -9.68 15.67
C GLY A 70 -16.33 -8.37 16.46
N LYS A 71 -15.22 -7.92 17.09
CA LYS A 71 -15.18 -6.65 17.85
C LYS A 71 -14.68 -5.44 17.06
N GLY A 72 -14.49 -5.56 15.74
CA GLY A 72 -14.10 -4.44 14.91
C GLY A 72 -12.62 -4.03 15.05
N LEU A 73 -11.75 -4.95 15.49
CA LEU A 73 -10.33 -4.68 15.73
C LEU A 73 -9.44 -5.59 14.88
N THR A 74 -8.51 -4.97 14.17
CA THR A 74 -7.45 -5.65 13.43
C THR A 74 -6.15 -5.56 14.21
N PHE A 75 -5.49 -6.71 14.37
CA PHE A 75 -4.21 -6.86 15.05
C PHE A 75 -3.12 -7.17 14.03
N SER A 76 -2.06 -6.37 14.07
CA SER A 76 -0.93 -6.50 13.16
C SER A 76 0.38 -6.47 13.94
N ILE A 77 1.32 -7.36 13.64
CA ILE A 77 2.62 -7.36 14.32
C ILE A 77 3.41 -6.14 13.82
N GLY A 78 3.60 -5.14 14.67
CA GLY A 78 4.32 -3.90 14.36
C GLY A 78 5.61 -3.82 15.16
N GLY A 79 6.76 -3.62 14.51
CA GLY A 79 8.03 -3.48 15.24
C GLY A 79 8.70 -4.79 15.68
N GLN A 80 9.76 -4.69 16.48
CA GLN A 80 10.45 -5.84 17.11
C GLN A 80 9.77 -6.30 18.41
N ILE A 81 9.08 -5.40 19.09
CA ILE A 81 8.57 -5.60 20.46
C ILE A 81 7.07 -5.31 20.63
N SER A 82 6.41 -4.75 19.62
CA SER A 82 5.04 -4.28 19.70
C SER A 82 4.10 -5.03 18.75
N PHE A 83 2.82 -4.73 18.88
CA PHE A 83 1.79 -5.03 17.92
C PHE A 83 0.83 -3.86 17.90
N ASP A 84 0.30 -3.57 16.73
CA ASP A 84 -0.65 -2.50 16.53
C ASP A 84 -2.06 -3.06 16.57
N VAL A 85 -2.95 -2.29 17.21
CA VAL A 85 -4.38 -2.56 17.29
C VAL A 85 -5.07 -1.36 16.67
N PHE A 86 -5.81 -1.58 15.60
CA PHE A 86 -6.54 -0.53 14.90
C PHE A 86 -7.94 -0.99 14.54
N PRO A 87 -8.89 -0.05 14.34
CA PRO A 87 -10.22 -0.40 13.88
C PRO A 87 -10.17 -1.17 12.55
N ASP A 88 -11.12 -2.08 12.36
CA ASP A 88 -11.25 -2.83 11.12
C ASP A 88 -11.37 -1.88 9.91
N GLY A 89 -10.53 -2.13 8.90
CA GLY A 89 -10.47 -1.33 7.68
C GLY A 89 -9.54 -0.12 7.72
N CYS A 90 -8.74 0.07 8.78
CA CYS A 90 -7.62 1.03 8.82
C CYS A 90 -6.34 0.48 8.13
N ASP A 91 -6.50 -0.22 7.02
CA ASP A 91 -5.42 -0.61 6.12
C ASP A 91 -5.32 0.37 4.94
N LYS A 92 -4.47 0.11 3.95
CA LYS A 92 -4.28 1.03 2.81
C LYS A 92 -5.59 1.34 2.06
N GLN A 93 -6.59 0.46 2.10
CA GLN A 93 -7.93 0.68 1.52
C GLN A 93 -8.66 1.86 2.16
N TYR A 94 -8.30 2.26 3.40
CA TYR A 94 -8.91 3.36 4.12
C TYR A 94 -8.86 4.68 3.34
N CYS A 95 -7.78 4.93 2.59
CA CYS A 95 -7.64 6.16 1.81
C CYS A 95 -8.73 6.32 0.75
N LEU A 96 -9.30 5.21 0.24
CA LEU A 96 -10.34 5.23 -0.78
C LEU A 96 -11.62 5.89 -0.29
N LYS A 97 -11.94 5.79 1.02
CA LYS A 97 -13.10 6.47 1.62
C LYS A 97 -13.01 7.99 1.53
N HIS A 98 -11.80 8.54 1.43
CA HIS A 98 -11.58 9.97 1.36
C HIS A 98 -11.63 10.53 -0.06
N VAL A 99 -11.47 9.67 -1.08
CA VAL A 99 -11.41 10.08 -2.49
C VAL A 99 -12.59 9.57 -3.32
N GLU A 100 -13.46 8.74 -2.75
CA GLU A 100 -14.60 8.14 -3.48
C GLU A 100 -15.62 9.17 -4.00
N HIS A 101 -15.72 10.33 -3.35
CA HIS A 101 -16.63 11.40 -3.72
C HIS A 101 -15.97 12.52 -4.55
N ASP A 102 -14.69 12.39 -4.88
CA ASP A 102 -13.92 13.41 -5.61
C ASP A 102 -14.16 13.37 -7.13
N GLY A 103 -15.02 12.47 -7.61
CA GLY A 103 -15.41 12.39 -9.02
C GLY A 103 -14.37 11.75 -9.95
N TYR A 104 -13.41 10.99 -9.40
CA TYR A 104 -12.47 10.21 -10.20
C TYR A 104 -13.19 9.11 -10.98
N LYS A 105 -12.94 9.04 -12.30
CA LYS A 105 -13.49 8.00 -13.16
C LYS A 105 -12.72 6.69 -13.07
N ILE A 106 -11.41 6.81 -12.84
CA ILE A 106 -10.49 5.67 -12.72
C ILE A 106 -9.52 5.98 -11.59
N ILE A 107 -9.38 5.03 -10.66
CA ILE A 107 -8.35 5.05 -9.62
C ILE A 107 -7.39 3.91 -9.94
N TYR A 108 -6.18 4.23 -10.37
CA TYR A 108 -5.12 3.24 -10.55
C TYR A 108 -4.39 3.02 -9.24
N PHE A 109 -4.12 1.77 -8.88
CA PHE A 109 -3.27 1.45 -7.72
C PHE A 109 -2.07 0.60 -8.16
N PHE A 110 -0.89 0.93 -7.64
CA PHE A 110 0.36 0.20 -7.88
C PHE A 110 0.97 -0.24 -6.56
N GLY A 111 1.28 -1.53 -6.43
CA GLY A 111 1.86 -2.10 -5.20
C GLY A 111 2.68 -3.37 -5.46
N ASP A 112 3.62 -3.67 -4.56
CA ASP A 112 4.53 -4.81 -4.67
C ASP A 112 4.06 -6.01 -3.83
N LYS A 113 3.35 -5.77 -2.71
CA LYS A 113 2.90 -6.83 -1.79
C LYS A 113 1.41 -7.12 -1.93
N THR A 114 1.01 -7.49 -3.14
CA THR A 114 -0.41 -7.64 -3.54
C THR A 114 -0.99 -9.03 -3.28
N MET A 115 -0.16 -10.01 -2.94
CA MET A 115 -0.59 -11.37 -2.60
C MET A 115 -1.27 -11.44 -1.22
N PRO A 116 -2.15 -12.44 -0.95
CA PRO A 116 -2.77 -12.60 0.36
C PRO A 116 -1.75 -12.58 1.51
N GLY A 117 -1.96 -11.71 2.50
CA GLY A 117 -1.04 -11.48 3.62
C GLY A 117 -0.06 -10.32 3.41
N GLY A 118 0.05 -9.78 2.20
CA GLY A 118 0.77 -8.54 1.92
C GLY A 118 -0.04 -7.29 2.29
N ASN A 119 0.64 -6.19 2.57
CA ASN A 119 0.01 -4.94 3.03
C ASN A 119 -0.76 -4.20 1.93
N ASP A 120 -0.51 -4.51 0.65
CA ASP A 120 -1.21 -3.94 -0.50
C ASP A 120 -2.44 -4.76 -0.91
N HIS A 121 -2.55 -6.00 -0.45
CA HIS A 121 -3.56 -6.95 -0.92
C HIS A 121 -4.99 -6.41 -0.86
N LYS A 122 -5.35 -5.70 0.22
CA LYS A 122 -6.71 -5.21 0.41
C LYS A 122 -7.08 -4.03 -0.49
N ILE A 123 -6.16 -3.08 -0.71
CA ILE A 123 -6.37 -1.98 -1.67
C ILE A 123 -6.25 -2.49 -3.11
N PHE A 124 -5.42 -3.50 -3.35
CA PHE A 124 -5.24 -4.13 -4.66
C PHE A 124 -6.52 -4.85 -5.13
N THR A 125 -7.22 -5.53 -4.22
CA THR A 125 -8.45 -6.29 -4.52
C THR A 125 -9.73 -5.45 -4.39
N ASP A 126 -9.64 -4.16 -4.04
CA ASP A 126 -10.81 -3.29 -3.93
C ASP A 126 -11.44 -3.03 -5.32
N PRO A 127 -12.76 -3.19 -5.48
CA PRO A 127 -13.42 -2.99 -6.78
C PRO A 127 -13.37 -1.54 -7.30
N ARG A 128 -13.02 -0.56 -6.45
CA ARG A 128 -12.85 0.85 -6.83
C ARG A 128 -11.50 1.11 -7.51
N THR A 129 -10.55 0.18 -7.44
CA THR A 129 -9.21 0.34 -7.99
C THR A 129 -9.00 -0.54 -9.22
N MET A 130 -8.33 0.03 -10.22
CA MET A 130 -7.67 -0.73 -11.28
C MET A 130 -6.22 -0.94 -10.86
N SER A 131 -5.94 -2.13 -10.33
CA SER A 131 -4.69 -2.39 -9.61
C SER A 131 -3.66 -3.16 -10.43
N TYR A 132 -2.39 -2.82 -10.23
CA TYR A 132 -1.24 -3.41 -10.92
C TYR A 132 -0.18 -3.84 -9.91
N THR A 133 0.16 -5.13 -9.95
CA THR A 133 1.31 -5.66 -9.20
C THR A 133 2.59 -5.22 -9.90
N VAL A 134 3.51 -4.64 -9.14
CA VAL A 134 4.84 -4.22 -9.61
C VAL A 134 5.92 -4.94 -8.82
N THR A 135 7.07 -5.20 -9.42
CA THR A 135 8.20 -5.82 -8.70
C THR A 135 9.39 -4.88 -8.52
N THR A 136 9.41 -3.79 -9.28
CA THR A 136 10.47 -2.77 -9.26
C THR A 136 9.88 -1.38 -9.51
N PRO A 137 10.58 -0.30 -9.08
CA PRO A 137 10.23 1.05 -9.49
C PRO A 137 10.15 1.22 -11.01
N GLU A 138 11.03 0.56 -11.75
CA GLU A 138 11.06 0.61 -13.21
C GLU A 138 9.79 0.00 -13.81
N ASP A 139 9.25 -1.08 -13.23
CA ASP A 139 7.95 -1.65 -13.63
C ASP A 139 6.82 -0.66 -13.40
N THR A 140 6.80 0.01 -12.24
CA THR A 140 5.79 1.04 -11.94
C THR A 140 5.77 2.12 -12.99
N ARG A 141 6.96 2.64 -13.35
CA ARG A 141 7.09 3.65 -14.40
C ARG A 141 6.55 3.12 -15.73
N ARG A 142 7.07 1.97 -16.18
CA ARG A 142 6.74 1.39 -17.48
C ARG A 142 5.23 1.17 -17.62
N ILE A 143 4.59 0.54 -16.64
CA ILE A 143 3.15 0.29 -16.67
C ILE A 143 2.38 1.61 -16.67
N CYS A 144 2.76 2.58 -15.85
CA CYS A 144 2.12 3.90 -15.85
C CYS A 144 2.21 4.58 -17.22
N GLU A 145 3.36 4.53 -17.89
CA GLU A 145 3.55 5.11 -19.23
C GLU A 145 2.69 4.41 -20.29
N GLU A 146 2.40 3.13 -20.12
CA GLU A 146 1.55 2.33 -21.01
C GLU A 146 0.05 2.61 -20.81
N ILE A 147 -0.40 2.75 -19.55
CA ILE A 147 -1.85 2.76 -19.23
C ILE A 147 -2.42 4.15 -18.92
N VAL A 148 -1.59 5.09 -18.48
CA VAL A 148 -2.08 6.42 -18.09
C VAL A 148 -2.11 7.31 -19.33
N PRO A 149 -3.30 7.81 -19.73
CA PRO A 149 -3.46 8.63 -20.93
C PRO A 149 -2.72 9.98 -20.85
#